data_AF-A0A832L4I4-F1
#
_entry.id   AF-A0A832L4I4-F1
#
_cell.length_a   1.000
_cell.length_b   1.000
_cell.length_c   1.000
_cell.angle_alpha   90.00
_cell.angle_beta   90.00
_cell.angle_gamma   90.00
#
_symmetry.space_group_name_H-M   'P 1'
#
loop_
_entity.id
_entity.type
_entity.pdbx_description
1 polymer ?
#
loop_
_entity_poly.entity_id
_entity_poly.type
_entity_poly.pdbx_seq_one_letter_code
_entity_poly.pdbx_strand_id
1 'polypeptide(L)' 'MAFKGAIVVDTEKCKGCGLCVANCPTQTIALAKKVNSKGYNYAYMEHPDNCTGCGNCATVCPDTVITVYRVKI' A
#
# COMPACT_ATOMS: atom_id res chain seq x y z
N MET A 1 2.73 -17.35 -18.26
CA MET A 1 2.07 -17.35 -16.93
C MET A 1 1.98 -15.88 -16.50
N ALA A 2 0.78 -15.34 -16.34
CA ALA A 2 0.59 -13.94 -15.96
C ALA A 2 0.57 -13.81 -14.43
N PHE A 3 1.00 -12.67 -13.90
CA PHE A 3 0.97 -12.36 -12.48
C PHE A 3 0.49 -10.93 -12.26
N LYS A 4 -0.20 -10.70 -11.14
CA LYS A 4 -0.64 -9.38 -10.70
C LYS A 4 -0.08 -9.04 -9.32
N GLY A 5 0.26 -7.79 -9.09
CA GLY A 5 0.64 -7.30 -7.77
C GLY A 5 -0.56 -7.10 -6.87
N ALA A 6 -0.38 -7.31 -5.57
CA ALA A 6 -1.33 -6.89 -4.55
C ALA A 6 -0.57 -6.48 -3.29
N ILE A 7 -1.16 -5.59 -2.49
CA ILE A 7 -0.64 -5.26 -1.16
C ILE A 7 -1.73 -5.37 -0.11
N VAL A 8 -1.33 -5.70 1.11
CA VAL A 8 -2.19 -5.63 2.30
C VAL A 8 -1.53 -4.65 3.27
N VAL A 9 -2.32 -3.71 3.79
CA VAL A 9 -1.87 -2.71 4.77
C VAL A 9 -2.54 -3.02 6.10
N ASP A 10 -1.75 -3.13 7.17
CA ASP A 10 -2.28 -3.12 8.54
C ASP A 10 -2.78 -1.70 8.85
N THR A 11 -4.09 -1.52 8.71
CA THR A 11 -4.74 -0.20 8.82
C THR A 11 -4.66 0.40 10.20
N GLU A 12 -4.53 -0.43 11.25
CA GLU A 12 -4.48 0.01 12.66
C GLU A 12 -3.07 0.43 13.10
N LYS A 13 -2.03 -0.08 12.43
CA LYS A 13 -0.64 0.35 12.63
C LYS A 13 -0.19 1.43 11.65
N CYS A 14 -0.83 1.53 10.49
CA CYS A 14 -0.52 2.58 9.53
C CYS A 14 -0.82 3.98 10.09
N LYS A 15 0.18 4.85 10.09
CA LYS A 15 0.08 6.25 10.57
C LYS A 15 -0.19 7.27 9.46
N GLY A 16 -0.39 6.82 8.22
CA GLY A 16 -0.75 7.71 7.12
C GLY A 16 0.37 8.67 6.66
N CYS A 17 1.65 8.32 6.83
CA CYS A 17 2.78 9.22 6.51
C CYS A 17 2.95 9.55 5.02
N GLY A 18 2.28 8.84 4.11
CA GLY A 18 2.31 9.11 2.66
C GLY A 18 3.57 8.69 1.91
N LEU A 19 4.61 8.17 2.58
CA LEU A 19 5.85 7.74 1.91
C LEU A 19 5.62 6.66 0.84
N CYS A 20 4.74 5.70 1.12
CA CYS A 20 4.37 4.67 0.14
C CYS A 20 3.62 5.22 -1.07
N VAL A 21 2.86 6.31 -0.91
CA VAL A 21 2.16 7.02 -2.00
C VAL A 21 3.19 7.68 -2.91
N ALA A 22 4.10 8.48 -2.32
CA ALA A 22 5.13 9.20 -3.06
C ALA A 22 6.10 8.28 -3.82
N ASN A 23 6.34 7.07 -3.32
CA ASN A 23 7.28 6.10 -3.91
C ASN A 23 6.61 5.01 -4.76
N CYS A 24 5.29 5.07 -4.98
CA CYS A 24 4.61 4.11 -5.82
C CYS A 24 4.77 4.49 -7.30
N PRO A 25 5.57 3.76 -8.11
CA PRO A 25 5.83 4.13 -9.50
C PRO A 25 4.57 4.04 -10.38
N THR A 26 3.57 3.26 -9.95
CA THR A 26 2.33 2.99 -10.67
C THR A 26 1.13 3.75 -10.09
N GLN A 27 1.37 4.66 -9.13
CA GLN A 27 0.33 5.45 -8.46
C GLN A 27 -0.84 4.59 -7.94
N THR A 28 -0.53 3.38 -7.45
CA THR A 28 -1.51 2.41 -6.95
C THR A 28 -2.09 2.81 -5.59
N ILE A 29 -1.33 3.56 -4.79
CA ILE A 29 -1.59 3.76 -3.36
C ILE A 29 -2.04 5.19 -3.10
N ALA A 30 -3.07 5.37 -2.28
CA ALA A 30 -3.51 6.65 -1.75
C ALA A 30 -3.75 6.56 -0.23
N LEU A 31 -4.00 7.70 0.42
CA LEU A 31 -4.45 7.75 1.80
C LEU A 31 -5.98 7.78 1.86
N ALA A 32 -6.56 6.94 2.71
CA ALA A 32 -8.00 6.84 2.86
C ALA A 32 -8.58 8.15 3.41
N LYS A 33 -9.75 8.58 2.93
CA LYS A 33 -10.47 9.73 3.51
C LYS A 33 -10.96 9.48 4.94
N LYS A 34 -11.19 8.20 5.29
CA LYS A 34 -11.53 7.78 6.65
C LYS A 34 -10.29 7.51 7.49
N VAL A 35 -10.47 7.52 8.80
CA VAL A 35 -9.41 7.26 9.77
C VAL A 35 -9.57 5.89 10.44
N ASN A 36 -8.45 5.35 10.93
CA ASN A 36 -8.44 4.18 11.81
C ASN A 36 -8.83 4.55 13.26
N SER A 37 -8.78 3.59 14.20
CA SER A 37 -9.14 3.85 15.60
C SER A 37 -8.29 4.92 16.31
N LYS A 38 -7.12 5.24 15.76
CA LYS A 38 -6.16 6.21 16.29
C LYS A 38 -6.19 7.56 15.57
N GLY A 39 -7.11 7.75 14.63
CA GLY A 39 -7.27 9.02 13.91
C GLY A 39 -6.36 9.20 12.69
N TYR A 40 -5.72 8.15 12.18
CA TYR A 40 -4.84 8.25 11.00
C TYR A 40 -5.54 7.84 9.70
N ASN A 41 -5.34 8.65 8.65
CA ASN A 41 -5.71 8.33 7.27
C ASN A 41 -4.73 7.27 6.72
N TYR A 42 -5.10 6.00 6.86
CA TYR A 42 -4.22 4.89 6.50
C TYR A 42 -4.09 4.71 4.97
N ALA A 43 -2.99 4.10 4.53
CA ALA A 43 -2.74 3.82 3.12
C ALA A 43 -3.61 2.66 2.59
N TYR A 44 -4.08 2.76 1.35
CA TYR A 44 -4.85 1.71 0.68
C TYR A 44 -4.57 1.69 -0.84
N MET A 45 -4.95 0.61 -1.52
CA MET A 45 -4.86 0.53 -2.98
C MET A 45 -6.05 1.25 -3.63
N GLU A 46 -5.83 2.44 -4.18
CA GLU A 46 -6.84 3.15 -4.96
C GLU A 46 -6.96 2.58 -6.37
N HIS A 47 -5.84 2.18 -6.97
CA HIS A 47 -5.79 1.58 -8.31
C HIS A 47 -5.13 0.20 -8.27
N PRO A 48 -5.81 -0.83 -7.72
CA PRO A 48 -5.22 -2.16 -7.51
C PRO A 48 -4.81 -2.85 -8.82
N ASP A 49 -5.43 -2.49 -9.94
CA ASP A 49 -5.10 -3.02 -11.26
C ASP A 49 -3.71 -2.60 -11.75
N ASN A 50 -3.20 -1.47 -11.26
CA ASN A 50 -1.89 -0.95 -11.65
C ASN A 50 -0.73 -1.61 -10.87
N CYS A 51 -1.03 -2.41 -9.84
CA CYS A 51 0.01 -2.95 -8.96
C CYS A 51 0.84 -4.02 -9.66
N THR A 52 2.16 -3.84 -9.69
CA THR A 52 3.12 -4.81 -10.26
C THR A 52 3.74 -5.74 -9.21
N GLY A 53 3.54 -5.44 -7.91
CA GLY A 53 4.17 -6.17 -6.82
C GLY A 53 5.66 -5.87 -6.65
N CYS A 54 6.11 -4.64 -6.99
CA CYS A 54 7.52 -4.26 -6.98
C CYS A 54 8.18 -4.18 -5.60
N GLY A 55 7.41 -3.99 -4.52
CA GLY A 55 7.95 -3.97 -3.15
C GLY A 55 8.32 -2.59 -2.61
N ASN A 56 8.44 -1.54 -3.45
CA ASN A 56 8.90 -0.21 -3.01
C ASN A 56 8.14 0.34 -1.79
N CYS A 57 6.81 0.18 -1.78
CA CYS A 57 5.96 0.63 -0.68
C CYS A 57 6.32 -0.01 0.67
N ALA A 58 6.66 -1.31 0.67
CA ALA A 58 7.09 -2.01 1.88
C ALA A 58 8.49 -1.56 2.33
N THR A 59 9.41 -1.38 1.38
CA THR A 59 10.79 -0.93 1.67
C THR A 59 10.83 0.46 2.31
N VAL A 60 10.01 1.40 1.83
CA VAL A 60 9.97 2.78 2.37
C VAL A 60 9.08 2.93 3.60
N CYS A 61 8.37 1.87 4.01
CA CYS A 61 7.44 1.95 5.13
C CYS A 61 8.21 1.90 6.46
N PRO A 62 8.28 3.00 7.24
CA PRO A 62 9.04 3.03 8.49
C PRO A 62 8.44 2.12 9.58
N ASP A 63 7.12 1.89 9.51
CA ASP A 63 6.40 1.06 10.47
C ASP A 63 6.25 -0.40 10.01
N THR A 64 6.76 -0.77 8.82
CA THR A 64 6.70 -2.14 8.26
C THR A 64 5.28 -2.73 8.16
N VAL A 65 4.27 -1.90 7.89
CA VAL A 65 2.85 -2.30 7.92
C VAL A 65 2.29 -2.77 6.57
N ILE A 66 3.12 -2.90 5.54
CA ILE A 66 2.70 -3.24 4.18
C ILE A 66 3.28 -4.59 3.78
N THR A 67 2.42 -5.55 3.47
CA THR A 67 2.79 -6.84 2.89
C THR A 67 2.52 -6.84 1.39
N VAL A 68 3.46 -7.34 0.59
CA VAL A 68 3.39 -7.32 -0.89
C VAL A 68 3.29 -8.75 -1.43
N TYR A 69 2.38 -8.95 -2.38
CA TYR A 69 2.10 -10.24 -3.02
C TYR A 69 2.27 -10.17 -4.53
N ARG A 70 2.66 -11.30 -5.13
CA ARG A 70 2.62 -11.54 -6.58
C ARG A 70 1.69 -12.73 -6.82
N VAL A 71 0.46 -12.42 -7.21
CA VAL A 71 -0.62 -13.39 -7.34
C VAL A 71 -0.62 -13.98 -8.75
N LYS A 72 -0.71 -15.31 -8.87
CA LYS A 72 -0.90 -15.99 -10.15
C LYS A 72 -2.32 -15.72 -10.65
N ILE A 73 -2.44 -15.41 -11.94
CA ILE A 73 -3.71 -15.24 -12.64
C ILE A 73 -3.85 -16.32 -13.71
#